data_AF-A0A934QYJ7-F1
#
_entry.id   AF-A0A934QYJ7-F1
#
_cell.length_a   1.000
_cell.length_b   1.000
_cell.length_c   1.000
_cell.angle_alpha   90.00
_cell.angle_beta   90.00
_cell.angle_gamma   90.00
#
_symmetry.space_group_name_H-M   'P 1'
#
loop_
_entity.id
_entity.type
_entity.pdbx_description
1 polymer ?
#
loop_
_entity_poly.entity_id
_entity_poly.type
_entity_poly.pdbx_seq_one_letter_code
_entity_poly.pdbx_strand_id
1 'polypeptide(L)'
;MGASELARHLGLSVPTAHRLVSGMVRHGLLRRDAEGRHHVGHRFTSSALAGAAVPVLKELSRTTGETAQLWARRGADRLCLASVESPEELRASVPVGTVLPLSAKGSAALVLTVADAGSPRWLQSVSERTPGLSSVSAAVRHGDEVIAAVCLAAPVSRVSADGPGADYGHLVVAAADELEEALRAR
;
A
#
# COMPACT_ATOMS: atom_id res chain seq x y z
N MET A 1 -19.15 13.89 -0.54
CA MET A 1 -20.17 14.81 0.02
C MET A 1 -19.61 16.23 0.13
N GLY A 2 -20.41 17.28 -0.08
CA GLY A 2 -19.99 18.68 0.11
C GLY A 2 -19.93 19.09 1.59
N ALA A 3 -19.16 20.13 1.95
CA ALA A 3 -19.06 20.58 3.35
C ALA A 3 -20.40 21.12 3.89
N SER A 4 -21.17 21.83 3.07
CA SER A 4 -22.53 22.30 3.42
C SER A 4 -23.55 21.15 3.56
N GLU A 5 -23.32 20.06 2.83
CA GLU A 5 -24.14 18.85 2.89
C GLU A 5 -23.84 18.05 4.17
N LEU A 6 -22.56 17.94 4.54
CA LEU A 6 -22.11 17.43 5.86
C LEU A 6 -22.66 18.27 7.01
N ALA A 7 -22.66 19.60 6.89
CA ALA A 7 -23.20 20.51 7.90
C ALA A 7 -24.67 20.22 8.20
N ARG A 8 -25.49 20.08 7.14
CA ARG A 8 -26.91 19.76 7.24
C ARG A 8 -27.17 18.37 7.82
N HIS A 9 -26.38 17.37 7.43
CA HIS A 9 -26.53 16.00 7.93
C HIS A 9 -26.17 15.86 9.42
N LEU A 10 -25.18 16.62 9.88
CA LEU A 10 -24.65 16.55 11.25
C LEU A 10 -25.27 17.60 12.18
N GLY A 11 -26.21 18.44 11.69
CA GLY A 11 -26.81 19.52 12.48
C GLY A 11 -25.82 20.62 12.89
N LEU A 12 -24.75 20.82 12.12
CA LEU A 12 -23.69 21.78 12.40
C LEU A 12 -23.90 23.08 11.60
N SER A 13 -23.42 24.19 12.15
CA SER A 13 -23.29 25.43 11.37
C SER A 13 -22.30 25.24 10.22
N VAL A 14 -22.53 25.92 9.09
CA VAL A 14 -21.63 25.86 7.92
C VAL A 14 -20.18 26.24 8.27
N PRO A 15 -19.89 27.29 9.07
CA PRO A 15 -18.53 27.59 9.50
C PRO A 15 -17.88 26.51 10.37
N THR A 16 -18.64 25.89 11.29
CA THR A 16 -18.14 24.78 12.13
C THR A 16 -17.82 23.55 11.29
N ALA A 17 -18.72 23.17 10.38
CA ALA A 17 -18.50 22.06 9.47
C ALA A 17 -17.27 22.30 8.58
N HIS A 18 -17.11 23.50 8.03
CA HIS A 18 -15.92 23.86 7.25
C HIS A 18 -14.62 23.71 8.04
N ARG A 19 -14.59 24.18 9.30
CA ARG A 19 -13.41 24.05 10.17
C ARG A 19 -13.08 22.59 10.47
N LEU A 20 -14.08 21.78 10.82
CA LEU A 20 -13.90 20.36 11.11
C LEU A 20 -13.43 19.58 9.88
N VAL A 21 -14.09 19.77 8.73
CA VAL A 21 -13.71 19.12 7.48
C VAL A 21 -12.31 19.52 7.05
N SER A 22 -11.95 20.80 7.16
CA SER A 22 -10.59 21.27 6.86
C SER A 22 -9.55 20.65 7.80
N GLY A 23 -9.87 20.52 9.08
CA GLY A 23 -9.03 19.81 10.05
C GLY A 23 -8.89 18.33 9.72
N MET A 24 -9.99 17.66 9.38
CA MET A 24 -10.01 16.24 9.01
C MET A 24 -9.23 16.00 7.71
N VAL A 25 -9.33 16.87 6.71
CA VAL A 25 -8.50 16.82 5.50
C VAL A 25 -7.03 17.03 5.84
N ARG A 26 -6.72 18.07 6.64
CA ARG A 26 -5.34 18.34 7.10
C ARG A 26 -4.72 17.17 7.84
N HIS A 27 -5.51 16.43 8.63
CA HIS A 27 -5.04 15.28 9.40
C HIS A 27 -5.18 13.94 8.65
N GLY A 28 -5.65 13.93 7.40
CA GLY A 28 -5.78 12.74 6.56
C GLY A 28 -6.94 11.80 6.94
N LEU A 29 -7.91 12.29 7.71
CA LEU A 29 -9.16 11.61 8.05
C LEU A 29 -10.21 11.74 6.94
N LEU A 30 -10.13 12.80 6.14
CA LEU A 30 -10.89 12.99 4.90
C LEU A 30 -9.93 13.32 3.76
N ARG A 31 -10.35 13.06 2.52
CA ARG A 31 -9.71 13.55 1.29
C ARG A 31 -10.74 14.27 0.43
N ARG A 32 -10.29 15.12 -0.48
CA ARG A 32 -11.16 15.85 -1.41
C ARG A 32 -10.79 15.45 -2.84
N ASP A 33 -11.78 15.04 -3.65
CA ASP A 33 -11.56 14.74 -5.08
C ASP A 33 -11.50 16.02 -5.92
N ALA A 34 -11.26 15.86 -7.23
CA ALA A 34 -11.19 16.97 -8.20
C ALA A 34 -12.54 17.71 -8.32
N GLU A 35 -13.66 17.02 -8.09
CA GLU A 35 -15.02 17.59 -8.07
C GLU A 35 -15.35 18.28 -6.73
N GLY A 36 -14.41 18.32 -5.79
CA GLY A 36 -14.55 19.01 -4.52
C GLY A 36 -15.36 18.25 -3.46
N ARG A 37 -15.69 16.99 -3.69
CA ARG A 37 -16.40 16.10 -2.76
C ARG A 37 -15.42 15.50 -1.76
N HIS A 38 -15.87 15.39 -0.51
CA HIS A 38 -15.11 14.74 0.54
C HIS A 38 -15.38 13.24 0.55
N HIS A 39 -14.29 12.48 0.72
CA HIS A 39 -14.23 11.03 0.87
C HIS A 39 -13.49 10.67 2.16
N VAL A 40 -13.66 9.42 2.61
CA VAL A 40 -12.88 8.86 3.72
C VAL A 40 -11.38 8.99 3.41
N GLY A 41 -10.62 9.51 4.37
CA GLY A 41 -9.19 9.71 4.23
C GLY A 41 -8.39 8.42 4.47
N HIS A 42 -7.15 8.43 4.00
CA HIS A 42 -6.23 7.28 3.98
C HIS A 42 -6.06 6.55 5.32
N ARG A 43 -6.31 7.23 6.45
CA ARG A 43 -6.22 6.63 7.80
C ARG A 43 -7.27 5.57 8.09
N PHE A 44 -8.45 5.65 7.48
CA PHE A 44 -9.52 4.69 7.70
C PHE A 44 -9.51 3.57 6.66
N THR A 45 -9.15 3.89 5.41
CA THR A 45 -8.95 2.87 4.36
C THR A 45 -7.81 1.93 4.72
N SER A 46 -6.75 2.42 5.39
CA SER A 46 -5.62 1.60 5.81
C SER A 46 -5.98 0.47 6.77
N SER A 47 -7.00 0.63 7.62
CA SER A 47 -7.43 -0.40 8.57
C SER A 47 -8.21 -1.53 7.88
N ALA A 48 -9.19 -1.15 7.05
CA ALA A 48 -9.98 -2.11 6.27
C ALA A 48 -9.12 -2.87 5.25
N LEU A 49 -8.15 -2.18 4.64
CA LEU A 49 -7.18 -2.74 3.71
C LEU A 49 -6.17 -3.66 4.42
N ALA A 50 -5.65 -3.26 5.59
CA ALA A 50 -4.76 -4.12 6.38
C ALA A 50 -5.47 -5.43 6.77
N GLY A 51 -6.73 -5.37 7.20
CA GLY A 51 -7.51 -6.56 7.53
C GLY A 51 -7.74 -7.48 6.33
N ALA A 52 -8.02 -6.93 5.15
CA ALA A 52 -8.17 -7.70 3.92
C ALA A 52 -6.83 -8.28 3.41
N ALA A 53 -5.72 -7.59 3.67
CA ALA A 53 -4.39 -8.00 3.22
C ALA A 53 -3.82 -9.20 3.97
N VAL A 54 -4.11 -9.37 5.25
CA VAL A 54 -3.48 -10.43 6.07
C VAL A 54 -3.66 -11.84 5.48
N PRO A 55 -4.87 -12.28 5.07
CA PRO A 55 -5.03 -13.59 4.43
C PRO A 55 -4.22 -13.74 3.14
N VAL A 56 -4.27 -12.74 2.26
CA VAL A 56 -3.56 -12.74 0.97
C VAL A 56 -2.04 -12.79 1.17
N LEU A 57 -1.51 -11.99 2.10
CA LEU A 57 -0.08 -11.98 2.41
C LEU A 57 0.38 -13.29 3.08
N LYS A 58 -0.47 -13.93 3.88
CA LYS A 58 -0.18 -15.25 4.45
C LYS A 58 -0.04 -16.30 3.36
N GLU A 59 -0.94 -16.30 2.39
CA GLU A 59 -0.89 -17.24 1.27
C GLU A 59 0.32 -16.99 0.37
N LEU A 60 0.62 -15.72 0.08
CA LEU A 60 1.80 -15.32 -0.68
C LEU A 60 3.10 -15.75 0.03
N SER A 61 3.20 -15.53 1.34
CA SER A 61 4.35 -15.93 2.14
C SER A 61 4.48 -17.46 2.22
N ARG A 62 3.36 -18.17 2.40
CA ARG A 62 3.33 -19.64 2.41
C ARG A 62 3.78 -20.24 1.08
N THR A 63 3.42 -19.61 -0.03
CA THR A 63 3.74 -20.08 -1.38
C THR A 63 5.19 -19.83 -1.76
N THR A 64 5.74 -18.69 -1.34
CA THR A 64 7.10 -18.27 -1.72
C THR A 64 8.16 -18.60 -0.68
N GLY A 65 7.76 -18.81 0.57
CA GLY A 65 8.68 -18.90 1.71
C GLY A 65 9.26 -17.55 2.12
N GLU A 66 8.83 -16.43 1.53
CA GLU A 66 9.44 -15.11 1.74
C GLU A 66 8.54 -14.15 2.52
N THR A 67 9.12 -13.04 2.98
CA THR A 67 8.36 -12.03 3.75
C THR A 67 7.46 -11.24 2.80
N ALA A 68 6.16 -11.20 3.11
CA ALA A 68 5.14 -10.49 2.36
C ALA A 68 4.59 -9.30 3.17
N GLN A 69 4.44 -8.14 2.53
CA GLN A 69 4.07 -6.89 3.18
C GLN A 69 3.08 -6.10 2.33
N LEU A 70 2.28 -5.26 2.99
CA LEU A 70 1.48 -4.24 2.33
C LEU A 70 1.95 -2.85 2.77
N TRP A 71 2.27 -2.01 1.80
CA TRP A 71 2.72 -0.63 2.03
C TRP A 71 1.72 0.37 1.48
N ALA A 72 1.43 1.43 2.24
CA ALA A 72 0.62 2.55 1.76
C ALA A 72 1.39 3.86 1.85
N ARG A 73 1.13 4.77 0.91
CA ARG A 73 1.72 6.11 0.92
C ARG A 73 1.13 6.94 2.05
N ARG A 74 2.01 7.64 2.78
CA ARG A 74 1.68 8.61 3.83
C ARG A 74 2.53 9.87 3.63
N GLY A 75 2.04 10.79 2.80
CA GLY A 75 2.78 12.01 2.46
C GLY A 75 4.04 11.69 1.67
N ALA A 76 5.21 12.02 2.24
CA ALA A 76 6.54 11.71 1.69
C ALA A 76 7.07 10.33 2.13
N ASP A 77 6.31 9.61 2.97
CA ASP A 77 6.69 8.32 3.52
C ASP A 77 5.78 7.20 3.01
N ARG A 78 6.16 5.96 3.32
CA ARG A 78 5.33 4.77 3.24
C ARG A 78 5.19 4.14 4.62
N LEU A 79 3.99 3.65 4.92
CA LEU A 79 3.64 2.97 6.15
C LEU A 79 3.38 1.49 5.85
N CYS A 80 4.02 0.60 6.62
CA CYS A 80 3.73 -0.84 6.58
C CYS A 80 2.38 -1.08 7.27
N LEU A 81 1.38 -1.46 6.49
CA LEU A 81 0.01 -1.70 6.98
C LEU A 81 -0.20 -3.14 7.46
N ALA A 82 0.46 -4.09 6.82
CA ALA A 82 0.41 -5.50 7.14
C ALA A 82 1.76 -6.14 6.80
N SER A 83 2.17 -7.12 7.59
CA SER A 83 3.43 -7.84 7.40
C SER A 83 3.27 -9.29 7.84
N VAL A 84 3.69 -10.21 7.00
CA VAL A 84 3.80 -11.64 7.28
C VAL A 84 5.25 -12.02 7.04
N GLU A 85 5.96 -12.33 8.11
CA GLU A 85 7.36 -12.72 8.03
C GLU A 85 7.51 -14.12 7.42
N SER A 86 8.56 -14.28 6.63
CA SER A 86 9.04 -15.59 6.19
C SER A 86 9.28 -16.53 7.39
N PRO A 87 9.02 -17.84 7.24
CA PRO A 87 9.38 -18.83 8.25
C PRO A 87 10.91 -19.07 8.34
N GLU A 88 11.69 -18.59 7.38
CA GLU A 88 13.14 -18.81 7.32
C GLU A 88 13.92 -17.95 8.34
N GLU A 89 15.08 -18.44 8.76
CA GLU A 89 15.95 -17.69 9.69
C GLU A 89 16.48 -16.40 9.05
N LEU A 90 16.99 -16.50 7.82
CA LEU A 90 17.40 -15.34 7.04
C LEU A 90 16.18 -14.77 6.31
N ARG A 91 15.65 -13.67 6.84
CA ARG A 91 14.46 -13.00 6.30
C ARG A 91 14.51 -11.48 6.46
N ALA A 92 13.72 -10.80 5.66
CA ALA A 92 13.39 -9.41 5.95
C ALA A 92 12.38 -9.36 7.11
N SER A 93 12.72 -8.67 8.20
CA SER A 93 11.78 -8.34 9.28
C SER A 93 11.40 -6.87 9.17
N VAL A 94 10.10 -6.62 8.98
CA VAL A 94 9.52 -5.27 8.94
C VAL A 94 8.20 -5.33 9.71
N PRO A 95 8.15 -4.82 10.94
CA PRO A 95 6.91 -4.79 11.72
C PRO A 95 5.81 -3.94 11.07
N VAL A 96 4.55 -4.28 11.37
CA VAL A 96 3.42 -3.40 11.09
C VAL A 96 3.63 -2.07 11.82
N GLY A 97 3.34 -0.96 11.15
CA GLY A 97 3.55 0.38 11.68
C GLY A 97 4.92 0.98 11.36
N THR A 98 5.87 0.21 10.79
CA THR A 98 7.13 0.77 10.30
C THR A 98 6.88 1.84 9.25
N VAL A 99 7.55 2.99 9.41
CA VAL A 99 7.52 4.10 8.47
C VAL A 99 8.89 4.22 7.81
N LEU A 100 8.92 4.29 6.49
CA LEU A 100 10.13 4.54 5.72
C LEU A 100 9.87 5.67 4.72
N PRO A 101 10.83 6.55 4.43
CA PRO A 101 10.64 7.57 3.42
C PRO A 101 10.53 6.95 2.03
N LEU A 102 9.72 7.53 1.13
CA LEU A 102 9.64 7.08 -0.26
C LEU A 102 10.98 7.27 -0.99
N SER A 103 11.82 8.19 -0.52
CA SER A 103 13.20 8.37 -1.03
C SER A 103 14.15 7.22 -0.66
N ALA A 104 13.81 6.35 0.30
CA ALA A 104 14.65 5.21 0.70
C ALA A 104 14.62 4.02 -0.28
N LYS A 105 14.20 4.24 -1.54
CA LYS A 105 14.19 3.25 -2.63
C LYS A 105 13.41 1.97 -2.30
N GLY A 106 13.64 0.90 -3.07
CA GLY A 106 12.92 -0.36 -2.94
C GLY A 106 11.65 -0.40 -3.77
N SER A 107 11.26 -1.60 -4.18
CA SER A 107 10.13 -1.81 -5.11
C SER A 107 8.83 -1.15 -4.65
N ALA A 108 8.48 -1.25 -3.37
CA ALA A 108 7.26 -0.63 -2.84
C ALA A 108 7.26 0.91 -2.94
N ALA A 109 8.41 1.57 -2.80
CA ALA A 109 8.49 3.03 -2.97
C ALA A 109 8.37 3.42 -4.43
N LEU A 110 9.00 2.65 -5.33
CA LEU A 110 8.86 2.84 -6.77
C LEU A 110 7.38 2.75 -7.16
N VAL A 111 6.69 1.67 -6.75
CA VAL A 111 5.27 1.49 -7.04
C VAL A 111 4.43 2.65 -6.52
N LEU A 112 4.62 3.06 -5.26
CA LEU A 112 3.85 4.16 -4.64
C LEU A 112 4.17 5.56 -5.20
N THR A 113 5.23 5.69 -6.01
CA THR A 113 5.68 6.99 -6.55
C THR A 113 5.43 7.13 -8.05
N VAL A 114 5.66 6.06 -8.81
CA VAL A 114 5.69 6.14 -10.29
C VAL A 114 4.71 5.21 -11.00
N ALA A 115 4.03 4.29 -10.30
CA ALA A 115 3.11 3.36 -10.97
C ALA A 115 1.84 4.09 -11.44
N ASP A 116 1.57 4.01 -12.74
CA ASP A 116 0.37 4.49 -13.42
C ASP A 116 -0.29 3.35 -14.23
N ALA A 117 -1.22 3.68 -15.12
CA ALA A 117 -1.92 2.70 -15.97
C ALA A 117 -1.04 2.10 -17.08
N GLY A 118 0.05 2.77 -17.48
CA GLY A 118 0.98 2.30 -18.51
C GLY A 118 2.22 1.59 -17.96
N SER A 119 2.42 1.66 -16.64
CA SER A 119 3.54 1.05 -15.95
C SER A 119 3.50 -0.48 -15.98
N PRO A 120 4.66 -1.15 -15.91
CA PRO A 120 4.71 -2.59 -15.67
C PRO A 120 3.86 -2.99 -14.44
N ARG A 121 3.24 -4.17 -14.49
CA ARG A 121 2.37 -4.66 -13.40
C ARG A 121 3.11 -4.86 -12.07
N TRP A 122 4.43 -5.01 -12.12
CA TRP A 122 5.30 -5.06 -10.97
C TRP A 122 6.58 -4.24 -11.21
N LEU A 123 7.19 -3.77 -10.12
CA LEU A 123 8.50 -3.15 -10.11
C LEU A 123 9.39 -3.89 -9.12
N GLN A 124 10.70 -3.93 -9.38
CA GLN A 124 11.66 -4.62 -8.53
C GLN A 124 12.80 -3.72 -8.07
N SER A 125 13.52 -4.19 -7.06
CA SER A 125 14.72 -3.55 -6.52
C SER A 125 15.64 -4.61 -5.97
N VAL A 126 16.94 -4.51 -6.26
CA VAL A 126 17.96 -5.49 -5.84
C VAL A 126 19.09 -4.75 -5.13
N SER A 127 19.30 -5.05 -3.85
CA SER A 127 20.34 -4.47 -3.00
C SER A 127 20.37 -2.93 -2.92
N GLU A 128 19.33 -2.22 -3.37
CA GLU A 128 19.32 -0.75 -3.38
C GLU A 128 19.18 -0.13 -1.99
N ARG A 129 18.52 -0.84 -1.07
CA ARG A 129 18.26 -0.38 0.31
C ARG A 129 19.11 -1.11 1.33
N THR A 130 19.25 -2.41 1.17
CA THR A 130 19.99 -3.29 2.08
C THR A 130 20.78 -4.27 1.24
N PRO A 131 22.13 -4.28 1.32
CA PRO A 131 22.95 -5.24 0.60
C PRO A 131 22.48 -6.67 0.88
N GLY A 132 22.33 -7.47 -0.16
CA GLY A 132 21.88 -8.86 -0.03
C GLY A 132 20.37 -9.04 0.07
N LEU A 133 19.58 -7.95 0.04
CA LEU A 133 18.11 -8.01 0.02
C LEU A 133 17.55 -7.51 -1.30
N SER A 134 16.58 -8.24 -1.83
CA SER A 134 15.80 -7.84 -3.00
C SER A 134 14.32 -7.69 -2.64
N SER A 135 13.56 -7.06 -3.54
CA SER A 135 12.11 -7.00 -3.42
C SER A 135 11.44 -6.84 -4.78
N VAL A 136 10.21 -7.34 -4.89
CA VAL A 136 9.30 -7.05 -6.00
C VAL A 136 7.96 -6.61 -5.43
N SER A 137 7.32 -5.63 -6.08
CA SER A 137 6.04 -5.08 -5.64
C SER A 137 5.09 -4.83 -6.79
N ALA A 138 3.79 -4.96 -6.53
CA ALA A 138 2.71 -4.60 -7.43
C ALA A 138 1.77 -3.58 -6.77
N ALA A 139 1.21 -2.68 -7.57
CA ALA A 139 0.24 -1.68 -7.10
C ALA A 139 -1.12 -2.31 -6.82
N VAL A 140 -1.71 -1.97 -5.68
CA VAL A 140 -3.13 -2.19 -5.38
C VAL A 140 -3.87 -0.89 -5.71
N ARG A 141 -4.85 -0.98 -6.61
CA ARG A 141 -5.62 0.16 -7.09
C ARG A 141 -7.07 0.16 -6.64
N HIS A 142 -7.64 1.35 -6.54
CA HIS A 142 -9.07 1.56 -6.41
C HIS A 142 -9.52 2.57 -7.47
N GLY A 143 -10.14 2.08 -8.54
CA GLY A 143 -10.24 2.85 -9.78
C GLY A 143 -8.86 3.07 -10.39
N ASP A 144 -8.55 4.31 -10.77
CA ASP A 144 -7.23 4.69 -11.34
C ASP A 144 -6.18 5.05 -10.26
N GLU A 145 -6.58 5.08 -8.98
CA GLU A 145 -5.72 5.52 -7.87
C GLU A 145 -4.94 4.33 -7.28
N VAL A 146 -3.61 4.44 -7.21
CA VAL A 146 -2.77 3.51 -6.44
C VAL A 146 -2.91 3.82 -4.95
N ILE A 147 -3.54 2.92 -4.20
CA ILE A 147 -3.81 3.10 -2.77
C ILE A 147 -2.81 2.36 -1.88
N ALA A 148 -2.14 1.33 -2.39
CA ALA A 148 -1.12 0.57 -1.70
C ALA A 148 -0.20 -0.21 -2.67
N ALA A 149 0.81 -0.88 -2.13
CA ALA A 149 1.68 -1.81 -2.84
C ALA A 149 1.82 -3.11 -2.06
N VAL A 150 1.52 -4.24 -2.70
CA VAL A 150 1.91 -5.57 -2.20
C VAL A 150 3.38 -5.75 -2.52
N CYS A 151 4.17 -6.13 -1.52
CA CYS A 151 5.61 -6.26 -1.62
C CYS A 151 6.03 -7.64 -1.11
N LEU A 152 6.86 -8.34 -1.89
CA LEU A 152 7.60 -9.50 -1.45
C LEU A 152 9.08 -9.13 -1.30
N ALA A 153 9.71 -9.51 -0.18
CA ALA A 153 11.12 -9.26 0.08
C ALA A 153 11.85 -10.59 0.30
N ALA A 154 12.89 -10.82 -0.50
CA ALA A 154 13.66 -12.06 -0.53
C ALA A 154 15.17 -11.75 -0.50
N PRO A 155 15.99 -12.50 0.26
CA PRO A 155 17.44 -12.44 0.14
C PRO A 155 17.88 -12.76 -1.29
N VAL A 156 18.86 -12.03 -1.80
CA VAL A 156 19.37 -12.23 -3.17
C VAL A 156 19.92 -13.63 -3.41
N SER A 157 20.31 -14.34 -2.35
CA SER A 157 20.78 -15.73 -2.42
C SER A 157 19.67 -16.74 -2.73
N ARG A 158 18.39 -16.35 -2.62
CA ARG A 158 17.21 -17.18 -2.96
C ARG A 158 16.46 -16.67 -4.19
N VAL A 159 17.07 -15.76 -4.93
CA VAL A 159 16.52 -15.20 -6.16
C VAL A 159 17.36 -15.69 -7.33
N SER A 160 16.69 -16.03 -8.42
CA SER A 160 17.36 -16.44 -9.65
C SER A 160 18.17 -15.30 -10.28
N ALA A 161 19.00 -15.63 -11.25
CA ALA A 161 19.78 -14.64 -11.99
C ALA A 161 18.90 -13.63 -12.75
N ASP A 162 17.65 -14.00 -13.08
CA ASP A 162 16.69 -13.15 -13.80
C ASP A 162 16.01 -12.13 -12.87
N GLY A 163 16.22 -12.24 -11.56
CA GLY A 163 15.79 -11.28 -10.54
C GLY A 163 14.42 -11.57 -9.93
N PRO A 164 14.06 -10.86 -8.83
CA PRO A 164 12.85 -11.18 -8.06
C PRO A 164 11.55 -10.94 -8.85
N GLY A 165 11.61 -10.11 -9.89
CA GLY A 165 10.50 -9.90 -10.81
C GLY A 165 10.18 -11.13 -11.67
N ALA A 166 11.19 -11.85 -12.14
CA ALA A 166 11.00 -13.09 -12.88
C ALA A 166 10.44 -14.19 -11.97
N ASP A 167 11.02 -14.33 -10.78
CA ASP A 167 10.65 -15.39 -9.83
C ASP A 167 9.24 -15.18 -9.23
N TYR A 168 8.93 -13.94 -8.82
CA TYR A 168 7.79 -13.67 -7.95
C TYR A 168 6.85 -12.57 -8.47
N GLY A 169 7.17 -11.91 -9.58
CA GLY A 169 6.40 -10.78 -10.10
C GLY A 169 4.93 -11.13 -10.38
N HIS A 170 4.68 -12.30 -10.96
CA HIS A 170 3.32 -12.78 -11.21
C HIS A 170 2.52 -13.03 -9.92
N LEU A 171 3.18 -13.45 -8.84
CA LEU A 171 2.54 -13.73 -7.54
C LEU A 171 2.15 -12.44 -6.81
N VAL A 172 3.02 -11.42 -6.81
CA VAL A 172 2.66 -10.13 -6.20
C VAL A 172 1.56 -9.41 -6.98
N VAL A 173 1.50 -9.61 -8.30
CA VAL A 173 0.40 -9.11 -9.14
C VAL A 173 -0.90 -9.82 -8.81
N ALA A 174 -0.90 -11.16 -8.73
CA ALA A 174 -2.09 -11.90 -8.35
C ALA A 174 -2.61 -11.51 -6.96
N ALA A 175 -1.71 -11.34 -5.98
CA ALA A 175 -2.05 -10.87 -4.65
C ALA A 175 -2.61 -9.43 -4.65
N ALA A 176 -2.09 -8.55 -5.51
CA ALA A 176 -2.65 -7.21 -5.66
C ALA A 176 -4.07 -7.27 -6.24
N ASP A 177 -4.27 -8.06 -7.29
CA ASP A 177 -5.57 -8.21 -7.97
C ASP A 177 -6.64 -8.77 -7.00
N GLU A 178 -6.28 -9.76 -6.18
CA GLU A 178 -7.18 -10.30 -5.13
C GLU A 178 -7.60 -9.22 -4.13
N LEU A 179 -6.68 -8.33 -3.73
CA LEU A 179 -7.01 -7.21 -2.86
C LEU A 179 -7.88 -6.17 -3.54
N GLU A 180 -7.66 -5.88 -4.82
CA GLU A 180 -8.52 -4.98 -5.59
C GLU A 180 -9.95 -5.52 -5.69
N GLU A 181 -10.13 -6.81 -5.92
CA GLU A 181 -11.44 -7.46 -5.93
C GLU A 181 -12.14 -7.40 -4.57
N ALA A 182 -11.42 -7.70 -3.48
CA ALA A 182 -11.95 -7.61 -2.12
C ALA A 182 -12.41 -6.20 -1.74
N LEU A 183 -11.82 -5.16 -2.33
CA LEU A 183 -12.22 -3.77 -2.13
C LEU A 183 -13.43 -3.36 -2.97
N ARG A 184 -13.65 -3.98 -4.14
CA ARG A 184 -14.84 -3.73 -4.98
C ARG A 184 -16.10 -4.38 -4.40
N ALA A 185 -15.95 -5.45 -3.64
CA ALA A 185 -17.06 -6.19 -3.03
C ALA A 185 -17.59 -5.55 -1.73
N ARG A 186 -17.06 -4.40 -1.30
CA ARG A 186 -17.44 -3.66 -0.08
C ARG A 186 -18.03 -2.31 -0.41
#